data_AF-A0A9D2ND50-F1
#
_entry.id   AF-A0A9D2ND50-F1
#
_cell.length_a   1.000
_cell.length_b   1.000
_cell.length_c   1.000
_cell.angle_alpha   90.00
_cell.angle_beta   90.00
_cell.angle_gamma   90.00
#
_symmetry.space_group_name_H-M   'P 1'
#
loop_
_entity.id
_entity.type
_entity.pdbx_description
1 polymer ?
#
loop_
_entity_poly.entity_id
_entity_poly.type
_entity_poly.pdbx_seq_one_letter_code
_entity_poly.pdbx_strand_id
1 'polypeptide(L)'
;MILKKDKADFDKFCSNAGLNTSTAINLFVKAVLREKRIPFEIAQAPDPFFSEENMAYVKKSVQELREGKGTAHELIEVEDA
;
A
#
# COMPACT_ATOMS: atom_id res chain seq x y z
N MET A 1 6.57 -13.50 -15.22
CA MET A 1 6.52 -14.96 -14.99
C MET A 1 6.19 -15.17 -13.53
N ILE A 2 5.12 -15.92 -13.21
CA ILE A 2 4.83 -16.34 -11.82
C ILE A 2 5.99 -17.26 -11.39
N LEU A 3 6.67 -16.97 -10.27
CA LEU A 3 7.75 -17.83 -9.78
C LEU A 3 7.15 -19.15 -9.29
N LYS A 4 7.92 -20.26 -9.36
CA LYS A 4 7.44 -21.58 -8.88
C LYS A 4 6.94 -21.52 -7.42
N LYS A 5 7.56 -20.66 -6.61
CA LYS A 5 7.16 -20.38 -5.23
C LYS A 5 5.78 -19.73 -5.15
N ASP A 6 5.53 -18.67 -5.92
CA ASP A 6 4.25 -17.95 -5.94
C ASP A 6 3.08 -18.87 -6.30
N LYS A 7 3.28 -19.78 -7.27
CA LYS A 7 2.27 -20.78 -7.62
C LYS A 7 1.93 -21.69 -6.45
N ALA A 8 2.95 -22.21 -5.76
CA ALA A 8 2.75 -23.12 -4.62
C ALA A 8 2.09 -22.40 -3.43
N ASP A 9 2.50 -21.16 -3.15
CA ASP A 9 1.94 -20.34 -2.08
C ASP A 9 0.47 -19.96 -2.41
N PHE A 10 0.15 -19.64 -3.66
CA PHE A 10 -1.21 -19.37 -4.11
C PHE A 10 -2.12 -20.62 -4.08
N ASP A 11 -1.61 -21.78 -4.53
CA ASP A 11 -2.36 -23.05 -4.47
C ASP A 11 -2.72 -23.42 -3.02
N LYS A 12 -1.77 -23.21 -2.08
CA LYS A 12 -1.99 -23.43 -0.64
C LYS A 12 -3.01 -22.44 -0.08
N PHE A 13 -2.91 -21.16 -0.44
CA PHE A 13 -3.88 -20.15 -0.03
C PHE A 13 -5.31 -20.49 -0.49
N CYS A 14 -5.48 -20.84 -1.76
CA CYS A 14 -6.78 -21.24 -2.31
C CYS A 14 -7.35 -22.43 -1.54
N SER A 15 -6.52 -23.46 -1.29
CA SER A 15 -6.93 -24.66 -0.57
C SER A 15 -7.39 -24.35 0.86
N ASN A 16 -6.67 -23.46 1.57
CA ASN A 16 -7.08 -22.99 2.90
C ASN A 16 -8.40 -22.22 2.89
N ALA A 17 -8.66 -21.48 1.81
CA ALA A 17 -9.92 -20.78 1.59
C ALA A 17 -11.07 -21.69 1.09
N GLY A 18 -10.83 -23.00 0.94
CA GLY A 18 -11.83 -23.96 0.47
C GLY A 18 -12.08 -23.91 -1.05
N LEU A 19 -11.15 -23.37 -1.82
CA LEU A 19 -11.24 -23.20 -3.27
C LEU A 19 -10.07 -23.91 -3.96
N ASN A 20 -10.28 -24.39 -5.17
CA ASN A 20 -9.14 -24.72 -6.04
C ASN A 20 -8.68 -23.47 -6.83
N THR A 21 -7.45 -23.51 -7.28
CA THR A 21 -6.79 -22.43 -8.05
C THR A 21 -7.60 -22.02 -9.27
N SER A 22 -8.16 -22.98 -10.02
CA SER A 22 -8.98 -22.71 -11.20
C SER A 22 -10.24 -21.91 -10.87
N THR A 23 -10.87 -22.20 -9.73
CA THR A 23 -12.06 -21.49 -9.25
C THR A 23 -11.71 -20.06 -8.86
N ALA A 24 -10.59 -19.85 -8.14
CA ALA A 24 -10.11 -18.53 -7.77
C ALA A 24 -9.80 -17.65 -9.00
N ILE A 25 -9.13 -18.21 -10.00
CA ILE A 25 -8.84 -17.51 -11.27
C ILE A 25 -10.13 -17.17 -12.01
N ASN A 26 -11.09 -18.10 -12.09
CA ASN A 26 -12.38 -17.84 -12.74
C ASN A 26 -13.18 -16.73 -12.03
N LEU A 27 -13.15 -16.67 -10.70
CA LEU A 27 -13.77 -15.59 -9.94
C LEU A 27 -13.11 -14.24 -10.24
N PHE A 28 -11.78 -14.21 -10.26
CA PHE A 28 -11.03 -13.01 -10.63
C PHE A 28 -11.41 -12.50 -12.03
N VAL A 29 -11.39 -13.38 -13.04
CA VAL A 29 -11.76 -13.01 -14.43
C VAL A 29 -13.19 -12.47 -14.50
N LYS A 30 -14.15 -13.14 -13.84
CA LYS A 30 -15.55 -12.67 -13.81
C LYS A 30 -15.68 -11.30 -13.14
N ALA A 31 -14.99 -11.08 -12.03
CA ALA A 31 -15.00 -9.79 -11.34
C ALA A 31 -14.41 -8.67 -12.21
N VAL A 32 -13.28 -8.93 -12.89
CA VAL A 32 -12.67 -7.98 -13.85
C VAL A 32 -13.64 -7.64 -14.97
N LEU A 33 -14.27 -8.64 -15.59
CA LEU A 33 -15.17 -8.42 -16.71
C LEU A 33 -16.44 -7.66 -16.33
N ARG A 34 -16.97 -7.93 -15.13
CA ARG A 34 -18.18 -7.31 -14.58
C ARG A 34 -17.93 -5.86 -14.15
N GLU A 35 -16.80 -5.60 -13.49
CA GLU A 35 -16.51 -4.30 -12.87
C GLU A 35 -15.63 -3.39 -13.75
N LYS A 36 -15.12 -3.91 -14.87
CA LYS A 36 -14.22 -3.19 -15.80
C LYS A 36 -12.99 -2.59 -15.12
N ARG A 37 -12.53 -3.22 -14.04
CA ARG A 37 -11.35 -2.83 -13.25
C ARG A 37 -10.70 -4.06 -12.63
N ILE A 38 -9.51 -3.90 -12.07
CA ILE A 38 -8.88 -4.92 -11.24
C ILE A 38 -9.63 -4.99 -9.89
N PRO A 39 -10.14 -6.17 -9.47
CA PRO A 39 -10.97 -6.33 -8.27
C PRO A 39 -10.14 -6.44 -6.98
N PHE A 40 -9.02 -5.74 -6.91
CA PHE A 40 -8.20 -5.57 -5.72
C PHE A 40 -7.45 -4.24 -5.80
N GLU A 41 -7.03 -3.73 -4.66
CA GLU A 41 -6.20 -2.52 -4.59
C GLU A 41 -4.78 -2.84 -5.05
N ILE A 42 -4.25 -2.03 -5.97
CA ILE A 42 -2.86 -2.11 -6.37
C ILE A 42 -2.06 -1.29 -5.35
N ALA A 43 -1.68 -1.95 -4.25
CA ALA A 43 -0.73 -1.36 -3.31
C ALA A 43 0.66 -1.37 -3.96
N GLN A 44 1.25 -0.19 -4.14
CA GLN A 44 2.70 -0.10 -4.30
C GLN A 44 3.35 -0.34 -2.93
N ALA A 45 4.66 -0.63 -2.92
CA ALA A 45 5.41 -0.65 -1.66
C ALA A 45 5.07 0.63 -0.88
N PRO A 46 4.82 0.55 0.44
CA PRO A 46 4.42 1.69 1.23
C PRO A 46 5.42 2.81 0.99
N ASP A 47 4.92 3.98 0.56
CA ASP A 47 5.73 5.18 0.38
C ASP A 47 6.55 5.39 1.65
N PRO A 48 7.88 5.54 1.58
CA PRO A 48 8.70 5.82 2.76
C PRO A 48 8.16 7.00 3.58
N PHE A 49 7.48 7.96 2.94
CA PHE A 49 6.80 9.08 3.59
C PHE A 49 5.63 8.65 4.48
N PHE A 50 4.90 7.59 4.15
CA PHE A 50 3.77 7.08 4.94
C PHE A 50 4.16 5.93 5.89
N SER A 51 5.46 5.73 6.15
CA SER A 51 5.94 4.80 7.20
C SER A 51 5.38 5.14 8.58
N GLU A 52 5.21 4.13 9.44
CA GLU A 52 4.69 4.33 10.80
C GLU A 52 5.56 5.32 11.60
N GLU A 53 6.88 5.21 11.44
CA GLU A 53 7.85 6.09 12.08
C GLU A 53 7.70 7.54 11.64
N ASN A 54 7.62 7.79 10.32
CA ASN A 54 7.46 9.14 9.81
C ASN A 54 6.09 9.72 10.18
N MET A 55 5.03 8.91 10.13
CA MET A 55 3.70 9.34 10.54
C MET A 55 3.63 9.65 12.04
N ALA A 56 4.36 8.93 12.89
CA ALA A 56 4.48 9.27 14.31
C ALA A 56 5.21 10.61 14.52
N TYR A 57 6.28 10.86 13.77
CA TYR A 57 7.00 12.13 13.78
C TYR A 57 6.10 13.30 13.34
N VAL A 58 5.41 13.19 12.21
CA VAL A 58 4.50 14.23 11.70
C VAL A 58 3.39 14.53 12.70
N LYS A 59 2.79 13.52 13.33
CA LYS A 59 1.76 13.71 14.38
C LYS A 59 2.31 14.48 15.57
N LYS A 60 3.53 14.16 16.01
CA LYS A 60 4.21 14.89 17.10
C LYS A 60 4.44 16.35 16.72
N SER A 61 4.99 16.62 15.54
CA SER A 61 5.22 17.99 15.06
C SER A 61 3.92 18.79 14.97
N VAL A 62 2.82 18.20 14.48
CA VAL A 62 1.50 18.85 14.45
C VAL A 62 1.01 19.18 15.86
N GLN A 63 1.23 18.31 16.84
CA GLN A 63 0.88 18.59 18.24
C GLN A 63 1.69 19.75 18.80
N GLU A 64 3.00 19.76 18.59
CA GLU A 64 3.88 20.85 19.06
C GLU A 64 3.50 22.21 18.43
N LEU A 65 3.14 22.21 17.14
CA LEU A 65 2.62 23.40 16.46
C LEU A 65 1.30 23.89 17.08
N ARG A 66 0.36 22.98 17.38
CA ARG A 66 -0.91 23.32 18.05
C ARG A 66 -0.71 23.84 19.47
N GLU A 67 0.32 23.37 20.16
CA GLU A 67 0.72 23.84 21.49
C GLU A 67 1.48 25.17 21.43
N GLY A 68 1.67 25.77 20.25
CA GLY A 68 2.31 27.07 20.07
C GLY A 68 3.84 27.02 20.15
N LYS A 69 4.46 25.84 20.06
CA LYS A 69 5.92 25.66 20.10
C LYS A 69 6.61 25.91 18.76
N GLY A 70 5.86 26.26 17.72
CA GLY A 70 6.37 26.57 16.39
C GLY A 70 6.81 28.02 16.23
N THR A 71 7.85 28.25 15.44
CA THR A 71 8.30 29.58 15.03
C THR A 71 8.19 29.72 13.52
N ALA A 72 7.61 30.81 13.02
CA ALA A 72 7.62 31.12 11.60
C ALA A 72 9.04 31.49 11.16
N HIS A 73 9.47 30.94 10.03
CA HIS A 73 10.72 31.31 9.38
C HIS A 73 10.44 31.67 7.92
N GLU A 74 11.32 32.47 7.30
CA GLU A 74 11.24 32.77 5.87
C GLU A 74 11.64 31.56 5.02
N LEU A 75 11.24 31.55 3.75
CA LEU A 75 11.59 30.48 2.81
C LEU A 75 13.12 30.35 2.74
N ILE A 76 13.61 29.13 2.94
CA ILE A 76 15.02 28.81 2.72
C ILE A 76 15.13 28.41 1.24
N GLU A 77 15.84 29.23 0.47
CA GLU A 77 16.17 28.88 -0.91
C GLU A 77 17.11 27.67 -0.89
N VAL A 78 16.71 26.60 -1.57
CA VAL A 78 17.61 25.49 -1.88
C VAL A 78 18.40 25.89 -3.12
N GLU A 79 19.71 26.06 -2.98
CA GLU A 79 20.59 26.16 -4.14
C GLU A 79 20.49 24.84 -4.91
N ASP A 80 19.95 24.88 -6.12
CA ASP A 80 19.96 23.76 -7.04
C ASP A 80 21.43 23.39 -7.35
N ALA A 81 21.90 22.29 -6.76
CA ALA A 81 23.23 21.72 -6.97
C ALA A 81 23.22 20.62 -8.06
#